data_AF-A0A967AA36-F1
#
_entry.id   AF-A0A967AA36-F1
#
_cell.length_a   1.000
_cell.length_b   1.000
_cell.length_c   1.000
_cell.angle_alpha   90.00
_cell.angle_beta   90.00
_cell.angle_gamma   90.00
#
_symmetry.space_group_name_H-M   'P 1'
#
loop_
_entity.id
_entity.type
_entity.pdbx_description
1 polymer ?
#
loop_
_entity_poly.entity_id
_entity_poly.type
_entity_poly.pdbx_seq_one_letter_code
_entity_poly.pdbx_strand_id
1 'polypeptide(L)' 'RGHVDCMEIVQGRAHASAIPIVRVFHPEAKVTHEAAIGSVNKKELETLMARGLTPEQAVEMIVSGILR' A
#
# COMPACT_ATOMS: atom_id res chain seq x y z
N ARG A 1 -8.50 18.27 -12.47
CA ARG A 1 -7.32 17.41 -12.19
C ARG A 1 -7.78 16.34 -11.20
N GLY A 2 -7.54 15.07 -11.49
CA GLY A 2 -7.90 13.95 -10.62
C GLY A 2 -6.67 13.12 -10.28
N HIS A 3 -6.65 12.52 -9.10
CA HIS A 3 -5.60 11.61 -8.67
C HIS A 3 -6.24 10.48 -7.88
N VAL A 4 -5.82 9.24 -8.16
CA VAL A 4 -6.27 8.04 -7.47
C VAL A 4 -5.04 7.27 -7.05
N ASP A 5 -4.89 7.05 -5.75
CA ASP A 5 -3.86 6.20 -5.17
C ASP A 5 -4.51 4.94 -4.59
N CYS A 6 -4.00 3.78 -4.98
CA CYS A 6 -4.44 2.47 -4.51
C CYS A 6 -3.26 1.77 -3.84
N MET A 7 -3.44 1.38 -2.57
CA MET A 7 -2.43 0.62 -1.84
C MET A 7 -3.05 -0.61 -1.21
N GLU A 8 -2.42 -1.76 -1.45
CA GLU A 8 -2.85 -3.04 -0.92
C GLU A 8 -1.63 -3.78 -0.33
N ILE A 9 -1.78 -4.26 0.90
CA ILE A 9 -0.78 -5.08 1.58
C ILE A 9 -1.36 -6.48 1.81
N VAL A 10 -0.61 -7.49 1.38
CA VAL A 10 -0.98 -8.90 1.42
C VAL A 10 -0.18 -9.60 2.51
N GLN A 11 -0.86 -10.39 3.36
CA GLN A 11 -0.25 -11.14 4.46
C GLN A 11 -0.66 -12.62 4.41
N GLY A 12 0.30 -13.50 4.71
CA GLY A 12 0.06 -14.95 4.78
C GLY A 12 -0.39 -15.52 3.43
N ARG A 13 -1.58 -16.13 3.38
CA ARG A 13 -2.19 -16.70 2.17
C ARG A 13 -3.23 -15.77 1.51
N ALA A 14 -3.25 -14.50 1.90
CA ALA A 14 -4.18 -13.54 1.31
C ALA A 14 -3.89 -13.33 -0.18
N HIS A 15 -4.93 -12.91 -0.91
CA HIS A 15 -4.85 -12.54 -2.31
C HIS A 15 -5.47 -11.16 -2.46
N ALA A 16 -4.82 -10.27 -3.19
CA ALA A 16 -5.31 -8.93 -3.47
C ALA A 16 -5.33 -8.69 -4.99
N SER A 17 -6.34 -7.97 -5.45
CA SER A 17 -6.48 -7.54 -6.84
C SER A 17 -7.04 -6.13 -6.86
N ALA A 18 -6.38 -5.23 -7.59
CA ALA A 18 -6.85 -3.88 -7.85
C ALA A 18 -7.14 -3.74 -9.34
N ILE A 19 -8.38 -3.38 -9.68
CA ILE A 19 -8.82 -3.17 -11.07
C ILE A 19 -9.33 -1.73 -11.19
N PRO A 20 -8.45 -0.77 -11.53
CA PRO A 20 -8.83 0.63 -11.65
C PRO A 20 -9.58 0.88 -12.96
N ILE A 21 -10.56 1.77 -12.92
CA ILE A 21 -11.26 2.27 -14.12
C ILE A 21 -11.20 3.79 -14.12
N VAL A 22 -10.45 4.36 -15.07
CA VAL A 22 -10.34 5.81 -15.26
C VAL A 22 -11.08 6.20 -16.54
N ARG A 23 -12.11 7.05 -16.42
CA ARG A 23 -12.86 7.60 -17.55
C ARG A 23 -12.73 9.11 -17.56
N VAL A 24 -12.32 9.67 -18.70
CA VAL A 24 -12.08 11.10 -18.87
C VAL A 24 -12.90 11.60 -20.05
N PHE A 25 -13.74 12.63 -19.81
CA PHE A 25 -14.66 13.16 -20.81
C PHE A 25 -14.34 14.60 -21.24
N HIS A 26 -13.36 15.26 -20.60
CA HIS A 26 -12.95 16.63 -20.90
C HIS A 26 -11.52 16.65 -21.47
N PRO A 27 -11.27 17.31 -22.62
CA PRO A 27 -9.98 17.25 -23.32
C PRO A 27 -8.81 17.85 -22.53
N GLU A 28 -9.08 18.82 -21.65
CA GLU A 28 -8.05 19.44 -20.80
C GLU A 28 -7.88 18.75 -19.44
N ALA A 29 -8.62 17.67 -19.17
CA ALA A 29 -8.51 16.99 -17.90
C ALA A 29 -7.17 16.23 -17.79
N LYS A 30 -6.54 16.38 -16.64
CA LYS A 30 -5.34 15.64 -16.24
C LYS A 30 -5.72 14.72 -15.10
N VAL A 31 -5.61 13.41 -15.30
CA VAL A 31 -5.90 12.38 -14.29
C VAL A 31 -4.70 11.46 -14.17
N THR A 32 -4.27 11.18 -12.94
CA THR A 32 -3.22 10.21 -12.64
C THR A 32 -3.78 9.11 -11.75
N HIS A 33 -3.27 7.89 -11.94
CA HIS A 33 -3.57 6.74 -11.11
C HIS A 33 -2.27 6.04 -10.73
N GLU A 34 -2.10 5.79 -9.44
CA GLU A 34 -0.97 5.09 -8.85
C GLU A 34 -1.51 3.88 -8.08
N ALA A 35 -0.80 2.76 -8.15
CA ALA A 35 -1.19 1.51 -7.49
C ALA A 35 0.05 0.77 -6.97
N ALA A 36 -0.02 0.30 -5.72
CA ALA A 36 1.01 -0.50 -5.08
C ALA A 36 0.39 -1.70 -4.35
N ILE A 37 0.60 -2.89 -4.91
CA ILE A 37 0.19 -4.17 -4.30
C ILE A 37 1.45 -4.91 -3.87
N GLY A 38 1.56 -5.25 -2.59
CA GLY A 38 2.77 -5.90 -2.08
C GLY A 38 2.58 -6.63 -0.76
N SER A 39 3.68 -7.04 -0.15
CA SER A 39 3.71 -7.62 1.19
C SER A 39 4.59 -6.74 2.10
N VAL A 40 4.47 -6.93 3.42
CA VAL A 40 5.29 -6.21 4.40
C VAL A 40 6.78 -6.47 4.12
N ASN A 41 7.57 -5.41 4.04
CA ASN A 41 9.01 -5.51 3.77
C ASN A 41 9.71 -6.24 4.93
N LYS A 42 10.30 -7.39 4.63
CA LYS A 42 10.98 -8.24 5.62
C LYS A 42 12.13 -7.53 6.34
N LYS A 43 12.92 -6.72 5.63
CA LYS A 43 14.05 -5.99 6.23
C LYS A 43 13.57 -4.93 7.24
N GLU A 44 12.45 -4.28 6.91
CA GLU A 44 11.84 -3.26 7.76
C GLU A 44 11.21 -3.91 9.01
N LEU A 45 10.54 -5.05 8.82
CA LEU A 45 10.04 -5.90 9.91
C LEU A 45 11.17 -6.32 10.86
N GLU A 46 12.26 -6.88 10.33
CA GLU A 46 13.44 -7.28 11.11
C GLU A 46 14.05 -6.09 11.86
N THR A 47 14.08 -4.90 11.25
CA THR A 47 14.61 -3.68 11.87
C THR A 47 13.77 -3.25 13.07
N LEU A 48 12.44 -3.31 12.97
CA LEU A 48 11.54 -2.97 14.07
C LEU A 48 11.60 -4.02 15.19
N MET A 49 11.67 -5.30 14.83
CA MET A 49 11.85 -6.38 15.80
C MET A 49 13.18 -6.24 16.57
N ALA A 50 14.27 -5.87 15.89
CA ALA A 50 15.55 -5.59 16.53
C ALA A 50 15.50 -4.40 17.51
N ARG A 51 14.51 -3.50 17.37
CA ARG A 51 14.24 -2.39 18.29
C ARG A 51 13.29 -2.76 19.44
N GLY A 52 12.92 -4.03 19.56
CA GLY A 52 12.14 -4.56 20.69
C GLY A 52 10.63 -4.66 20.43
N LEU A 53 10.16 -4.45 19.21
CA LEU A 53 8.76 -4.68 18.86
C LEU A 53 8.50 -6.17 18.62
N THR A 54 7.30 -6.65 18.96
CA THR A 54 6.86 -7.98 18.49
C THR A 54 6.61 -7.95 16.98
N PRO A 55 6.61 -9.11 16.29
CA PRO A 55 6.27 -9.18 14.87
C PRO A 55 4.94 -8.48 14.53
N GLU A 56 3.92 -8.65 15.37
CA GLU A 56 2.59 -8.07 15.19
C GLU A 56 2.62 -6.55 15.30
N GLN A 57 3.29 -6.02 16.34
CA GLN A 57 3.45 -4.58 16.54
C GLN A 57 4.24 -3.93 15.41
N ALA A 58 5.27 -4.62 14.90
CA ALA A 58 6.08 -4.15 13.79
C ALA A 58 5.28 -4.11 12.47
N VAL A 59 4.48 -5.16 12.20
CA VAL A 59 3.56 -5.17 11.04
C VAL A 59 2.55 -4.04 11.13
N GLU A 60 1.92 -3.87 12.29
CA GLU A 60 0.93 -2.79 12.51
C GLU A 60 1.55 -1.40 12.28
N MET A 61 2.77 -1.19 12.79
CA MET A 61 3.50 0.07 12.56
C MET A 61 3.79 0.29 11.07
N ILE A 62 4.27 -0.71 10.33
CA ILE A 62 4.56 -0.60 8.89
C ILE A 62 3.28 -0.31 8.11
N VAL A 63 2.21 -1.06 8.36
CA VAL A 63 0.91 -0.89 7.68
C VAL A 63 0.34 0.50 7.96
N SER A 64 0.39 0.96 9.22
CA SER A 64 -0.08 2.30 9.60
C SER A 64 0.71 3.44 8.95
N GLY A 65 1.99 3.21 8.64
CA GLY A 65 2.84 4.17 7.94
C GLY A 65 2.55 4.25 6.44
N ILE A 66 2.14 3.13 5.82
CA ILE A 66 1.79 3.05 4.39
C ILE A 66 0.40 3.64 4.12
N LEU A 67 -0.56 3.41 5.01
CA LEU A 67 -1.96 3.84 4.83
C LEU A 67 -2.24 5.29 5.31
N ARG A 68 -1.19 6.09 5.52
CA ARG A 68 -1.28 7.45 6.06
C ARG A 68 -1.19 8.52 4.98
#